data_AF-A0A226DU11-F1
#
_entry.id   AF-A0A226DU11-F1
#
_cell.length_a   1.000
_cell.length_b   1.000
_cell.length_c   1.000
_cell.angle_alpha   90.00
_cell.angle_beta   90.00
_cell.angle_gamma   90.00
#
_symmetry.space_group_name_H-M   'P 1'
#
loop_
_entity.id
_entity.type
_entity.pdbx_description
1 polymer ?
#
loop_
_entity_poly.entity_id
_entity_poly.type
_entity_poly.pdbx_seq_one_letter_code
_entity_poly.pdbx_strand_id
1 'polypeptide(L)'
;MFGSISVRLKTIALFISLQLLDEIICKLSEDFRHVSIPELLPRSEYCHVKIVYDNIGDHILQPGSSISFHPITLIHINGSDYSSTPIKSAMELSKLGNSKCRVSFIVFEFYFPGNLTLHQPYYTRWMGASDHQYKHGKPVHSSSFIYKNVFKILVSATEKSKFNTIFEYPYRTPDAGSPIFDYLGVLFLSQDGTFSLCVQPIGVMSKSIYTMNCKNSANEEIVPLFSNLLSIPMVWRLDIKEITVAFMNSEFVDISKLAFYANPFNRLSNTSVYQHLLQSVFCHANASLHYHDNPRRHTYGARLGISFMDSTSEKWARRRLVAFRFHGYRFITCYSETIISFKFYVSPFQPLLWGMLVASVVTVSIVLILFKKLKNINSYQAFCPWSFVLANIFEETGYVPVHLERQHFFRFVIGSWIMISVILTNCYNGLMISSLNSPLPETNIPETFQDLICQEKDILNKYKEGVNLTGWISTTTQEMGQRFSRPPDSTNCYKILSPDLVGFFMLIIVTAFDIVSHFIDHQLHQFGDVFHQWIESIPLDTIVILLLGKRNSLTFGNFTYSDFHVNNWDNMSIVPPNTINDEILKCGKSVLVSDAYEMGYKFKDMSRKYFWRKFYRGKDI
;
A
#
# COMPACT_ATOMS: atom_id res chain seq x y z
N MET A 1 -43.90 75.75 -14.97
CA MET A 1 -43.06 75.36 -16.12
C MET A 1 -41.55 75.47 -15.86
N PHE A 2 -41.07 76.18 -14.83
CA PHE A 2 -39.62 76.34 -14.55
C PHE A 2 -38.96 75.24 -13.69
N GLY A 3 -39.72 74.31 -13.08
CA GLY A 3 -39.16 73.24 -12.22
C GLY A 3 -38.63 72.00 -12.97
N SER A 4 -39.09 71.76 -14.21
CA SER A 4 -38.73 70.55 -14.99
C SER A 4 -37.39 70.69 -15.74
N ILE A 5 -36.94 71.91 -16.00
CA ILE A 5 -35.70 72.19 -16.71
C ILE A 5 -34.47 72.01 -15.79
N SER A 6 -34.59 72.32 -14.50
CA SER A 6 -33.49 72.18 -13.54
C SER A 6 -33.09 70.72 -13.28
N VAL A 7 -34.07 69.79 -13.28
CA VAL A 7 -33.79 68.36 -13.09
C VAL A 7 -33.10 67.78 -14.31
N ARG A 8 -33.54 68.12 -15.53
CA ARG A 8 -32.90 67.63 -16.76
C ARG A 8 -31.48 68.17 -16.97
N LEU A 9 -31.20 69.41 -16.59
CA LEU A 9 -29.84 69.96 -16.65
C LEU A 9 -28.88 69.30 -15.65
N LYS A 10 -29.35 68.95 -14.45
CA LYS A 10 -28.54 68.18 -13.49
C LYS A 10 -28.25 66.77 -13.97
N THR A 11 -29.22 66.11 -14.61
CA THR A 11 -29.02 64.76 -15.18
C THR A 11 -28.04 64.79 -16.36
N ILE A 12 -28.14 65.79 -17.25
CA ILE A 12 -27.22 65.95 -18.38
C ILE A 12 -25.81 66.32 -17.90
N ALA A 13 -25.68 67.21 -16.91
CA ALA A 13 -24.39 67.55 -16.32
C ALA A 13 -23.73 66.32 -15.67
N LEU A 14 -24.50 65.50 -14.95
CA LEU A 14 -24.01 64.25 -14.35
C LEU A 14 -23.55 63.25 -15.43
N PHE A 15 -24.30 63.13 -16.52
CA PHE A 15 -24.01 62.24 -17.63
C PHE A 15 -22.74 62.66 -18.40
N ILE A 16 -22.56 63.97 -18.62
CA ILE A 16 -21.36 64.53 -19.24
C ILE A 16 -20.14 64.37 -18.32
N SER A 17 -20.30 64.58 -17.00
CA SER A 17 -19.19 64.34 -16.06
C SER A 17 -18.82 62.86 -15.93
N LEU A 18 -19.77 61.93 -16.08
CA LEU A 18 -19.50 60.50 -16.12
C LEU A 18 -18.80 60.09 -17.42
N GLN A 19 -19.22 60.62 -18.57
CA GLN A 19 -18.54 60.38 -19.85
C GLN A 19 -17.11 60.95 -19.87
N LEU A 20 -16.89 62.14 -19.30
CA LEU A 20 -15.54 62.70 -19.16
C LEU A 20 -14.68 61.90 -18.18
N LEU A 21 -15.26 61.31 -17.13
CA LEU A 21 -14.53 60.43 -16.22
C LEU A 21 -14.11 59.14 -16.92
N ASP A 22 -15.02 58.52 -17.69
CA ASP A 22 -14.73 57.33 -18.50
C ASP A 22 -13.67 57.63 -19.57
N GLU A 23 -13.72 58.79 -20.22
CA GLU A 23 -12.73 59.18 -21.23
C GLU A 23 -11.35 59.48 -20.62
N ILE A 24 -11.30 60.05 -19.41
CA ILE A 24 -10.05 60.29 -18.65
C ILE A 24 -9.47 58.98 -18.12
N ILE A 25 -10.31 58.06 -17.63
CA ILE A 25 -9.89 56.72 -17.18
C ILE A 25 -9.37 55.90 -18.36
N CYS A 26 -10.02 55.99 -19.53
CA CYS A 26 -9.54 55.37 -20.77
C CYS A 26 -8.23 55.99 -21.27
N LYS A 27 -8.05 57.32 -21.21
CA LYS A 27 -6.79 57.98 -21.62
C LYS A 27 -5.61 57.69 -20.69
N LEU A 28 -5.85 57.56 -19.39
CA LEU A 28 -4.84 57.11 -18.43
C LEU A 28 -4.45 55.64 -18.63
N SER A 29 -5.28 54.86 -19.33
CA SER A 29 -4.98 53.48 -19.72
C SER A 29 -4.11 53.37 -20.98
N GLU A 30 -4.12 54.36 -21.88
CA GLU A 30 -3.38 54.28 -23.16
C GLU A 30 -1.86 54.43 -23.04
N ASP A 31 -1.35 55.04 -21.96
CA ASP A 31 0.10 55.22 -21.75
C ASP A 31 0.82 54.00 -21.13
N PHE A 32 0.07 52.97 -20.71
CA PHE A 32 0.68 51.70 -20.34
C PHE A 32 0.85 50.84 -21.59
N ARG A 33 2.09 50.69 -22.07
CA ARG A 33 2.42 49.61 -23.02
C ARG A 33 2.02 48.29 -22.37
N HIS A 34 0.90 47.72 -22.82
CA HIS A 34 0.39 46.47 -22.30
C HIS A 34 1.35 45.35 -22.66
N VAL A 35 2.14 44.90 -21.68
CA VAL A 35 2.88 43.64 -21.81
C VAL A 35 1.83 42.54 -21.85
N SER A 36 1.64 41.93 -23.02
CA SER A 36 0.67 40.85 -23.16
C SER A 36 1.21 39.60 -22.44
N ILE A 37 0.38 38.94 -21.63
CA ILE A 37 0.76 37.65 -20.99
C ILE A 37 1.33 36.65 -22.02
N PRO A 38 0.83 36.58 -23.27
CA PRO A 38 1.46 35.84 -24.35
C PRO A 38 2.95 36.13 -24.60
N GLU A 39 3.36 37.40 -24.60
CA GLU A 39 4.77 37.81 -24.84
C GLU A 39 5.71 37.33 -23.73
N LEU A 40 5.18 37.16 -22.52
CA LEU A 40 5.93 36.66 -21.36
C LEU A 40 6.18 35.14 -21.40
N LEU A 41 5.58 34.45 -22.36
CA LEU A 41 5.66 33.01 -22.54
C LEU A 41 6.11 32.60 -23.96
N PRO A 42 7.26 33.11 -24.46
CA PRO A 42 7.80 32.59 -25.71
C PRO A 42 8.07 31.09 -25.55
N ARG A 43 7.59 30.26 -26.48
CA ARG A 43 7.75 28.79 -26.48
C ARG A 43 7.05 28.03 -25.35
N SER A 44 6.00 28.60 -24.74
CA SER A 44 5.17 27.87 -23.77
C SER A 44 4.26 26.80 -24.38
N GLU A 45 4.51 26.38 -25.61
CA GLU A 45 3.76 25.32 -26.31
C GLU A 45 3.73 24.01 -25.49
N TYR A 46 4.68 23.82 -24.57
CA TYR A 46 4.74 22.64 -23.70
C TYR A 46 4.17 22.87 -22.29
N CYS A 47 3.68 24.07 -21.98
CA CYS A 47 3.11 24.44 -20.69
C CYS A 47 1.59 24.58 -20.79
N HIS A 48 0.87 24.00 -19.84
CA HIS A 48 -0.55 24.33 -19.69
C HIS A 48 -0.67 25.64 -18.91
N VAL A 49 -1.29 26.64 -19.52
CA VAL A 49 -1.40 27.99 -18.96
C VAL A 49 -2.82 28.23 -18.47
N LYS A 50 -2.92 28.69 -17.23
CA LYS A 50 -4.16 29.03 -16.57
C LYS A 50 -4.07 30.48 -16.11
N ILE A 51 -5.14 31.26 -16.29
CA ILE A 51 -5.18 32.65 -15.83
C ILE A 51 -6.41 32.77 -14.94
N VAL A 52 -6.18 33.11 -13.69
CA VAL A 52 -7.21 33.32 -12.67
C VAL A 52 -7.29 34.82 -12.40
N TYR A 53 -8.45 35.44 -12.62
CA TYR A 53 -8.59 36.90 -12.53
C TYR A 53 -9.91 37.33 -11.86
N ASP A 54 -9.94 38.56 -11.33
CA ASP A 54 -11.11 39.22 -10.73
C ASP A 54 -11.41 40.51 -11.50
N ASN A 55 -12.67 40.71 -11.91
CA ASN A 55 -13.26 41.97 -12.40
C ASN A 55 -12.48 42.78 -13.48
N ILE A 56 -11.36 42.27 -13.99
CA ILE A 56 -10.63 42.82 -15.13
C ILE A 56 -11.43 42.46 -16.38
N GLY A 57 -11.74 43.46 -17.21
CA GLY A 57 -12.49 43.24 -18.44
C GLY A 57 -11.84 42.18 -19.32
N ASP A 58 -12.60 41.16 -19.71
CA ASP A 58 -12.14 40.00 -20.50
C ASP A 58 -11.33 40.41 -21.75
N HIS A 59 -11.66 41.56 -22.34
CA HIS A 59 -11.01 42.13 -23.52
C HIS A 59 -9.52 42.43 -23.32
N ILE A 60 -9.07 42.69 -22.10
CA ILE A 60 -7.65 42.97 -21.77
C ILE A 60 -6.84 41.66 -21.73
N LEU A 61 -7.48 40.55 -21.38
CA LEU A 61 -6.83 39.24 -21.21
C LEU A 61 -6.94 38.35 -22.44
N GLN A 62 -7.81 38.69 -23.39
CA GLN A 62 -7.93 37.95 -24.64
C GLN A 62 -6.70 38.20 -25.52
N PRO A 63 -6.00 37.15 -25.98
CA PRO A 63 -4.89 37.32 -26.91
C PRO A 63 -5.39 37.98 -28.19
N GLY A 64 -4.64 38.96 -28.70
CA GLY A 64 -4.88 39.54 -30.02
C GLY A 64 -5.05 38.42 -31.05
N SER A 65 -6.06 38.54 -31.91
CA SER A 65 -6.70 37.49 -32.71
C SER A 65 -5.82 36.69 -33.69
N SER A 66 -4.49 36.87 -33.70
CA SER A 66 -3.56 36.26 -34.65
C SER A 66 -2.70 35.12 -34.10
N ILE A 67 -2.70 34.83 -32.79
CA ILE A 67 -1.81 33.82 -32.20
C ILE A 67 -2.60 32.60 -31.69
N SER A 68 -2.45 31.48 -32.38
CA SER A 68 -3.07 30.19 -32.04
C SER A 68 -2.36 29.54 -30.83
N PHE A 69 -2.65 30.02 -29.62
CA PHE A 69 -2.12 29.39 -28.42
C PHE A 69 -2.84 28.06 -28.08
N HIS A 70 -2.07 27.16 -27.47
CA HIS A 70 -2.54 26.01 -26.69
C HIS A 70 -3.56 26.45 -25.62
N PRO A 71 -4.42 25.55 -25.10
CA PRO A 71 -5.59 25.96 -24.32
C PRO A 71 -5.22 26.81 -23.10
N ILE A 72 -5.47 28.11 -23.19
CA ILE A 72 -5.42 29.04 -22.06
C ILE A 72 -6.74 28.87 -21.34
N THR A 73 -6.69 28.42 -20.08
CA THR A 73 -7.88 28.32 -19.25
C THR A 73 -8.07 29.63 -18.49
N LEU A 74 -9.09 30.40 -18.86
CA LEU A 74 -9.52 31.61 -18.16
C LEU A 74 -10.50 31.24 -17.04
N ILE A 75 -10.20 31.67 -15.81
CA ILE A 75 -11.10 31.52 -14.66
C ILE A 75 -11.37 32.88 -14.06
N HIS A 76 -12.60 33.33 -14.21
CA HIS A 76 -13.13 34.46 -13.47
C HIS A 76 -13.61 33.99 -12.09
N ILE A 77 -13.19 34.66 -11.02
CA ILE A 77 -13.71 34.44 -9.67
C ILE A 77 -14.45 35.71 -9.25
N ASN A 78 -15.77 35.62 -9.16
CA ASN A 78 -16.57 36.75 -8.72
C ASN A 78 -16.43 36.95 -7.20
N GLY A 79 -15.98 38.14 -6.78
CA GLY A 79 -15.80 38.49 -5.36
C GLY A 79 -17.08 38.43 -4.50
N SER A 80 -18.27 38.45 -5.11
CA SER A 80 -19.55 38.43 -4.38
C SER A 80 -20.05 37.04 -3.98
N ASP A 81 -19.51 35.96 -4.53
CA ASP A 81 -19.99 34.59 -4.27
C ASP A 81 -19.31 34.00 -3.03
N TYR A 82 -19.71 34.43 -1.83
CA TYR A 82 -19.19 33.96 -0.54
C TYR A 82 -19.54 32.50 -0.20
N SER A 83 -20.17 31.74 -1.10
CA SER A 83 -20.43 30.32 -0.85
C SER A 83 -19.11 29.57 -0.67
N SER A 84 -19.00 28.81 0.43
CA SER A 84 -17.77 28.13 0.89
C SER A 84 -17.29 27.01 -0.03
N THR A 85 -17.94 26.79 -1.17
CA THR A 85 -17.55 25.79 -2.13
C THR A 85 -16.43 26.35 -3.03
N PRO A 86 -15.25 25.70 -3.08
CA PRO A 86 -14.22 26.09 -4.02
C PRO A 86 -14.78 25.98 -5.43
N ILE A 87 -14.54 26.99 -6.26
CA ILE A 87 -14.99 27.03 -7.66
C ILE A 87 -14.30 25.87 -8.39
N LYS A 88 -15.04 24.77 -8.59
CA LYS A 88 -14.52 23.54 -9.20
C LYS A 88 -14.59 23.64 -10.72
N SER A 89 -13.68 24.41 -11.32
CA SER A 89 -13.40 24.33 -12.76
C SER A 89 -12.61 23.05 -13.04
N ALA A 90 -13.28 21.90 -13.08
CA ALA A 90 -12.62 20.64 -13.37
C ALA A 90 -12.53 20.44 -14.88
N MET A 91 -11.31 20.32 -15.40
CA MET A 91 -11.09 19.97 -16.79
C MET A 91 -11.11 18.44 -16.94
N GLU A 92 -11.62 17.96 -18.07
CA GLU A 92 -11.72 16.54 -18.39
C GLU A 92 -10.33 15.95 -18.67
N LEU A 93 -9.97 14.85 -17.99
CA LEU A 93 -8.63 14.26 -18.05
C LEU A 93 -8.19 13.87 -19.47
N SER A 94 -9.15 13.51 -20.33
CA SER A 94 -8.94 13.10 -21.73
C SER A 94 -8.40 14.22 -22.62
N LYS A 95 -8.55 15.48 -22.21
CA LYS A 95 -8.07 16.66 -22.96
C LYS A 95 -6.65 17.06 -22.57
N LEU A 96 -6.00 16.32 -21.66
CA LEU A 96 -4.65 16.62 -21.24
C LEU A 96 -3.61 15.93 -22.12
N GLY A 97 -2.85 16.72 -22.87
CA GLY A 97 -1.52 16.29 -23.29
C GLY A 97 -0.60 16.09 -22.08
N ASN A 98 0.46 15.29 -22.24
CA ASN A 98 1.51 15.07 -21.25
C ASN A 98 2.40 16.31 -21.03
N SER A 99 1.81 17.48 -20.78
CA SER A 99 2.57 18.70 -20.51
C SER A 99 3.35 18.55 -19.22
N LYS A 100 4.67 18.66 -19.33
CA LYS A 100 5.59 18.60 -18.19
C LYS A 100 5.52 19.86 -17.33
N CYS A 101 4.98 20.95 -17.89
CA CYS A 101 4.93 22.27 -17.28
C CYS A 101 3.47 22.74 -17.11
N ARG A 102 3.18 23.35 -15.96
CA ARG A 102 1.88 23.95 -15.64
C ARG A 102 2.10 25.28 -14.97
N VAL A 103 1.54 26.35 -15.53
CA VAL A 103 1.67 27.72 -15.03
C VAL A 103 0.28 28.28 -14.80
N SER A 104 0.08 28.93 -13.65
CA SER A 104 -1.14 29.65 -13.34
C SER A 104 -0.80 31.10 -13.02
N PHE A 105 -1.22 32.04 -13.86
CA PHE A 105 -1.19 33.45 -13.54
C PHE A 105 -2.38 33.81 -12.68
N ILE A 106 -2.15 34.65 -11.68
CA ILE A 106 -3.17 35.20 -10.82
C ILE A 106 -3.11 36.72 -11.00
N VAL A 107 -4.19 37.30 -11.52
CA VAL A 107 -4.23 38.72 -11.89
C VAL A 107 -5.36 39.38 -11.11
N PHE A 108 -5.01 40.27 -10.17
CA PHE A 108 -6.01 41.00 -9.39
C PHE A 108 -6.03 42.45 -9.80
N GLU A 109 -7.23 42.99 -10.01
CA GLU A 109 -7.45 44.42 -10.22
C GLU A 109 -6.85 45.26 -9.08
N PHE A 110 -6.94 44.77 -7.84
CA PHE A 110 -6.39 45.44 -6.65
C PHE A 110 -4.90 45.76 -6.73
N TYR A 111 -4.12 45.02 -7.53
CA TYR A 111 -2.68 45.25 -7.69
C TYR A 111 -2.32 46.15 -8.87
N PHE A 112 -3.33 46.78 -9.47
CA PHE A 112 -3.17 47.84 -10.45
C PHE A 112 -3.48 49.20 -9.81
N PRO A 113 -2.73 50.25 -10.16
CA PRO A 113 -2.91 51.58 -9.59
C PRO A 113 -4.33 52.10 -9.90
N GLY A 114 -5.09 52.47 -8.86
CA GLY A 114 -6.41 53.11 -9.00
C GLY A 114 -7.49 52.64 -8.04
N ASN A 115 -7.38 51.44 -7.45
CA ASN A 115 -8.50 50.78 -6.75
C ASN A 115 -8.17 50.24 -5.34
N LEU A 116 -7.64 51.11 -4.46
CA LEU A 116 -7.19 50.74 -3.09
C LEU A 116 -8.32 50.52 -2.07
N THR A 117 -9.59 50.72 -2.42
CA THR A 117 -10.73 50.60 -1.50
C THR A 117 -11.29 49.18 -1.38
N LEU A 118 -10.85 48.25 -2.22
CA LEU A 118 -11.31 46.86 -2.19
C LEU A 118 -10.76 46.11 -0.97
N HIS A 119 -11.64 45.39 -0.29
CA HIS A 119 -11.28 44.47 0.79
C HIS A 119 -10.30 43.42 0.28
N GLN A 120 -9.29 43.13 1.10
CA GLN A 120 -8.24 42.19 0.76
C GLN A 120 -8.83 40.84 0.37
N PRO A 121 -8.52 40.31 -0.83
CA PRO A 121 -9.13 39.08 -1.31
C PRO A 121 -8.73 37.89 -0.44
N TYR A 122 -9.66 36.93 -0.27
CA TYR A 122 -9.38 35.66 0.39
C TYR A 122 -8.36 34.83 -0.39
N TYR A 123 -7.06 35.08 -0.16
CA TYR A 123 -5.93 34.46 -0.87
C TYR A 123 -6.03 32.93 -1.00
N THR A 124 -6.58 32.27 0.02
CA THR A 124 -6.75 30.80 0.05
C THR A 124 -7.61 30.29 -1.12
N ARG A 125 -8.67 31.02 -1.49
CA ARG A 125 -9.57 30.63 -2.59
C ARG A 125 -8.89 30.79 -3.94
N TRP A 126 -8.19 31.90 -4.15
CA TRP A 126 -7.45 32.18 -5.38
C TRP A 126 -6.29 31.22 -5.59
N MET A 127 -5.53 30.94 -4.53
CA MET A 127 -4.47 29.95 -4.60
C MET A 127 -5.00 28.54 -4.84
N GLY A 128 -6.16 28.19 -4.29
CA GLY A 128 -6.83 26.93 -4.58
C GLY A 128 -7.40 26.86 -6.00
N ALA A 129 -7.90 27.98 -6.53
CA ALA A 129 -8.37 28.09 -7.90
C ALA A 129 -7.23 28.08 -8.91
N SER A 130 -6.03 28.54 -8.54
CA SER A 130 -4.81 28.44 -9.36
C SER A 130 -4.27 27.01 -9.47
N ASP A 131 -4.65 26.11 -8.56
CA ASP A 131 -4.31 24.70 -8.68
C ASP A 131 -4.99 24.08 -9.92
N HIS A 132 -4.31 23.10 -10.51
CA HIS A 132 -4.88 22.32 -11.60
C HIS A 132 -5.62 21.13 -11.01
N GLN A 133 -6.95 21.26 -10.93
CA GLN A 133 -7.84 20.20 -10.49
C GLN A 133 -8.48 19.52 -11.69
N TYR A 134 -8.31 18.20 -11.77
CA TYR A 134 -8.95 17.38 -12.78
C TYR A 134 -9.90 16.42 -12.11
N LYS A 135 -11.06 16.23 -12.73
CA LYS A 135 -12.02 15.22 -12.32
C LYS A 135 -11.96 14.09 -13.33
N HIS A 136 -11.79 12.87 -12.85
CA HIS A 136 -11.96 11.68 -13.67
C HIS A 136 -13.27 11.00 -13.29
N GLY A 137 -14.12 10.72 -14.27
CA GLY A 137 -15.38 9.99 -14.08
C GLY A 137 -16.65 10.86 -14.05
N LYS A 138 -17.79 10.19 -14.02
CA LYS A 138 -19.13 10.81 -13.94
C LYS A 138 -19.26 11.65 -12.65
N PRO A 139 -20.15 12.66 -12.60
CA PRO A 139 -20.27 13.62 -11.49
C PRO A 139 -20.38 13.02 -10.09
N VAL A 140 -20.89 11.78 -10.01
CA VAL A 140 -21.19 11.07 -8.77
C VAL A 140 -19.95 10.40 -8.14
N HIS A 141 -18.93 10.06 -8.94
CA HIS A 141 -17.71 9.38 -8.45
C HIS A 141 -16.44 10.06 -8.96
N SER A 142 -16.45 11.39 -9.06
CA SER A 142 -15.31 12.09 -9.63
C SER A 142 -14.13 12.08 -8.67
N SER A 143 -13.16 11.18 -8.86
CA SER A 143 -11.87 11.30 -8.20
C SER A 143 -11.22 12.60 -8.68
N SER A 144 -10.86 13.45 -7.74
CA SER A 144 -10.26 14.76 -8.04
C SER A 144 -8.75 14.69 -7.86
N PHE A 145 -8.04 14.76 -8.98
CA PHE A 145 -6.60 14.85 -9.02
C PHE A 145 -6.20 16.32 -8.99
N ILE A 146 -5.52 16.72 -7.93
CA ILE A 146 -5.01 18.08 -7.77
C ILE A 146 -3.51 18.04 -8.01
N TYR A 147 -3.07 18.63 -9.13
CA TYR A 147 -1.65 18.85 -9.37
C TYR A 147 -1.19 20.04 -8.56
N LYS A 148 -0.21 19.80 -7.69
CA LYS A 148 0.37 20.82 -6.81
C LYS A 148 1.66 21.44 -7.35
N ASN A 149 2.33 20.77 -8.30
CA ASN A 149 3.53 21.29 -8.96
C ASN A 149 3.11 22.24 -10.10
N VAL A 150 2.46 23.35 -9.74
CA VAL A 150 1.99 24.39 -10.67
C VAL A 150 2.72 25.68 -10.31
N PHE A 151 3.38 26.32 -11.28
CA PHE A 151 3.99 27.63 -11.05
C PHE A 151 2.90 28.68 -10.94
N LYS A 152 2.66 29.18 -9.74
CA LYS A 152 1.65 30.20 -9.45
C LYS A 152 2.31 31.56 -9.49
N ILE A 153 1.92 32.39 -10.44
CA ILE A 153 2.56 33.68 -10.68
C ILE A 153 1.53 34.78 -10.45
N LEU A 154 1.67 35.48 -9.33
CA LEU A 154 0.88 36.65 -9.02
C LEU A 154 1.41 37.85 -9.81
N VAL A 155 0.60 38.42 -10.70
CA VAL A 155 1.00 39.57 -11.52
C VAL A 155 0.65 40.85 -10.78
N SER A 156 1.61 41.77 -10.67
CA SER A 156 1.44 43.08 -10.05
C SER A 156 2.05 44.17 -10.93
N ALA A 157 1.28 45.23 -11.17
CA ALA A 157 1.78 46.47 -11.78
C ALA A 157 2.21 47.50 -10.72
N THR A 158 2.12 47.14 -9.43
CA THR A 158 2.53 47.99 -8.33
C THR A 158 4.03 47.85 -8.08
N GLU A 159 4.72 48.94 -7.75
CA GLU A 159 6.13 48.90 -7.38
C GLU A 159 6.35 47.94 -6.20
N LYS A 160 7.44 47.17 -6.24
CA LYS A 160 7.79 46.14 -5.24
C LYS A 160 7.72 46.66 -3.80
N SER A 161 8.20 47.89 -3.57
CA SER A 161 8.23 48.54 -2.25
C SER A 161 6.82 48.75 -1.69
N LYS A 162 5.93 49.32 -2.50
CA LYS A 162 4.52 49.56 -2.17
C LYS A 162 3.74 48.25 -2.07
N PHE A 163 3.95 47.31 -2.98
CA PHE A 163 3.27 46.02 -2.96
C PHE A 163 3.61 45.23 -1.68
N ASN A 164 4.82 45.33 -1.14
CA ASN A 164 5.17 44.72 0.15
C ASN A 164 4.38 45.30 1.35
N THR A 165 3.90 46.54 1.26
CA THR A 165 3.06 47.15 2.33
C THR A 165 1.60 46.73 2.23
N ILE A 166 1.16 46.33 1.04
CA ILE A 166 -0.25 45.99 0.74
C ILE A 166 -0.47 44.47 0.80
N PHE A 167 0.52 43.69 0.35
CA PHE A 167 0.46 42.25 0.33
C PHE A 167 0.73 41.71 1.73
N GLU A 168 -0.34 41.46 2.48
CA GLU A 168 -0.24 40.64 3.69
C GLU A 168 -0.05 39.19 3.28
N TYR A 169 1.07 38.60 3.70
CA TYR A 169 1.29 37.18 3.47
C TYR A 169 0.18 36.44 4.23
N PRO A 170 -0.68 35.67 3.54
CA PRO A 170 -1.86 35.09 4.15
C PRO A 170 -1.50 34.30 5.42
N TYR A 171 -1.98 34.76 6.56
CA TYR A 171 -1.84 34.06 7.83
C TYR A 171 -2.67 32.78 7.75
N ARG A 172 -2.00 31.66 7.50
CA ARG A 172 -2.70 30.42 7.26
C ARG A 172 -3.05 29.73 8.57
N THR A 173 -4.27 29.21 8.65
CA THR A 173 -4.61 28.19 9.64
C THR A 173 -3.64 27.01 9.49
N PRO A 174 -3.11 26.46 10.60
CA PRO A 174 -1.93 25.61 10.65
C PRO A 174 -2.17 24.17 10.15
N ASP A 175 -2.75 24.00 8.97
CA ASP A 175 -2.76 22.73 8.26
C ASP A 175 -1.39 22.50 7.62
N ALA A 176 -0.47 22.07 8.48
CA ALA A 176 0.95 21.91 8.20
C ALA A 176 1.24 21.05 6.94
N GLY A 177 2.16 21.54 6.11
CA GLY A 177 2.71 20.80 4.97
C GLY A 177 1.82 20.77 3.73
N SER A 178 0.89 21.71 3.59
CA SER A 178 0.20 21.89 2.31
C SER A 178 0.96 22.95 1.48
N PRO A 179 1.51 22.56 0.32
CA PRO A 179 2.47 23.32 -0.48
C PRO A 179 1.84 24.50 -1.23
N ILE A 180 0.80 25.15 -0.66
CA ILE A 180 0.01 26.15 -1.38
C ILE A 180 0.88 27.30 -1.89
N PHE A 181 1.96 27.62 -1.16
CA PHE A 181 2.95 28.64 -1.53
C PHE A 181 4.27 28.09 -2.04
N ASP A 182 4.45 26.77 -2.04
CA ASP A 182 5.54 26.20 -2.84
C ASP A 182 5.19 26.46 -4.30
N TYR A 183 6.16 26.90 -5.10
CA TYR A 183 5.93 27.36 -6.47
C TYR A 183 5.08 28.64 -6.58
N LEU A 184 5.05 29.50 -5.56
CA LEU A 184 4.54 30.87 -5.69
C LEU A 184 5.64 31.82 -6.16
N GLY A 185 5.34 32.65 -7.15
CA GLY A 185 6.12 33.83 -7.48
C GLY A 185 5.24 35.06 -7.69
N VAL A 186 5.86 36.22 -7.60
CA VAL A 186 5.26 37.53 -7.89
C VAL A 186 6.02 38.14 -9.05
N LEU A 187 5.29 38.46 -10.12
CA LEU A 187 5.80 39.13 -11.30
C LEU A 187 5.46 40.61 -11.21
N PHE A 188 6.48 41.45 -11.06
CA PHE A 188 6.37 42.90 -11.07
C PHE A 188 6.61 43.43 -12.47
N LEU A 189 5.61 44.08 -13.06
CA LEU A 189 5.72 44.71 -14.37
C LEU A 189 6.27 46.15 -14.22
N SER A 190 7.24 46.51 -15.05
CA SER A 190 7.80 47.85 -15.13
C SER A 190 7.33 48.57 -16.41
N GLN A 191 7.30 49.90 -16.37
CA GLN A 191 6.83 50.73 -17.49
C GLN A 191 7.73 50.65 -18.72
N ASP A 192 9.00 50.33 -18.55
CA ASP A 192 9.98 50.15 -19.63
C ASP A 192 9.85 48.81 -20.37
N GLY A 193 8.84 48.00 -20.03
CA GLY A 193 8.64 46.66 -20.58
C GLY A 193 9.53 45.60 -19.94
N THR A 194 10.36 45.96 -18.95
CA THR A 194 11.08 44.98 -18.14
C THR A 194 10.17 44.43 -17.04
N PHE A 195 10.57 43.31 -16.46
CA PHE A 195 9.87 42.75 -15.31
C PHE A 195 10.85 42.22 -14.26
N SER A 196 10.40 42.18 -13.02
CA SER A 196 11.10 41.52 -11.93
C SER A 196 10.29 40.32 -11.46
N LEU A 197 10.83 39.11 -11.60
CA LEU A 197 10.21 37.92 -11.05
C LEU A 197 10.82 37.61 -9.68
N CYS A 198 9.99 37.55 -8.65
CA CYS A 198 10.35 37.15 -7.30
C CYS A 198 9.71 35.80 -6.98
N VAL A 199 10.50 34.77 -6.70
CA VAL A 199 10.00 33.42 -6.41
C VAL A 199 10.21 33.06 -4.95
N GLN A 200 9.20 32.42 -4.35
CA GLN A 200 9.23 31.91 -3.00
C GLN A 200 10.21 30.72 -2.92
N PRO A 201 11.23 30.78 -2.06
CA PRO A 201 12.08 29.62 -1.78
C PRO A 201 11.23 28.46 -1.23
N ILE A 202 11.37 27.25 -1.78
CA ILE A 202 10.58 26.08 -1.35
C ILE A 202 10.88 25.78 0.12
N GLY A 203 9.84 25.53 0.92
CA GLY A 203 9.99 25.18 2.34
C GLY A 203 10.39 26.34 3.25
N VAL A 204 10.57 27.57 2.74
CA VAL A 204 10.73 28.76 3.56
C VAL A 204 9.40 29.50 3.57
N MET A 205 8.90 29.89 4.74
CA MET A 205 7.76 30.80 4.83
C MET A 205 8.30 32.24 4.81
N SER A 206 8.14 32.93 3.69
CA SER A 206 8.47 34.35 3.61
C SER A 206 7.52 35.15 4.48
N LYS A 207 8.06 36.06 5.29
CA LYS A 207 7.27 37.07 6.01
C LYS A 207 7.00 38.29 5.15
N SER A 208 7.78 38.47 4.09
CA SER A 208 7.74 39.64 3.21
C SER A 208 8.27 39.26 1.83
N ILE A 209 8.12 40.15 0.86
CA ILE A 209 8.58 39.91 -0.51
C ILE A 209 10.09 40.08 -0.62
N TYR A 210 10.68 40.83 0.30
CA TYR A 210 12.13 40.99 0.39
C TYR A 210 12.85 39.69 0.73
N THR A 211 12.16 38.68 1.26
CA THR A 211 12.74 37.35 1.51
C THR A 211 12.57 36.39 0.33
N MET A 212 11.96 36.83 -0.78
CA MET A 212 11.85 36.05 -2.02
C MET A 212 13.10 36.23 -2.90
N ASN A 213 13.42 35.21 -3.70
CA ASN A 213 14.52 35.28 -4.67
C ASN A 213 14.05 36.05 -5.89
N CYS A 214 14.58 37.26 -6.10
CA CYS A 214 14.17 38.13 -7.19
C CYS A 214 15.26 38.25 -8.26
N LYS A 215 14.86 38.27 -9.52
CA LYS A 215 15.73 38.62 -10.64
C LYS A 215 14.97 39.49 -11.64
N ASN A 216 15.62 40.59 -12.03
CA ASN A 216 15.13 41.47 -13.08
C ASN A 216 15.48 40.85 -14.44
N SER A 217 14.55 40.92 -15.37
CA SER A 217 14.72 40.41 -16.73
C SER A 217 13.96 41.28 -17.71
N ALA A 218 14.52 41.50 -18.89
CA ALA A 218 13.83 42.12 -20.01
C ALA A 218 13.28 41.08 -20.99
N ASN A 219 14.04 39.99 -21.24
CA ASN A 219 13.80 39.08 -22.37
C ASN A 219 13.87 37.58 -22.01
N GLU A 220 14.11 37.20 -20.74
CA GLU A 220 14.15 35.78 -20.37
C GLU A 220 12.74 35.18 -20.30
N GLU A 221 12.60 33.94 -20.76
CA GLU A 221 11.36 33.18 -20.61
C GLU A 221 11.01 32.97 -19.12
N ILE A 222 9.76 33.23 -18.73
CA ILE A 222 9.32 33.17 -17.33
C ILE A 222 9.53 31.78 -16.72
N VAL A 223 9.27 30.70 -17.47
CA VAL A 223 9.30 29.33 -16.92
C VAL A 223 10.72 28.90 -16.53
N PRO A 224 11.75 29.00 -17.40
CA PRO A 224 13.13 28.79 -17.01
C PRO A 224 13.60 29.74 -15.89
N LEU A 225 13.24 31.02 -15.97
CA LEU A 225 13.59 31.99 -14.93
C LEU A 225 12.99 31.60 -13.56
N PHE A 226 11.72 31.21 -13.53
CA PHE A 226 11.04 30.72 -12.34
C PHE A 226 11.75 29.49 -11.79
N SER A 227 12.08 28.52 -12.65
CA SER A 227 12.80 27.30 -12.26
C SER A 227 14.20 27.58 -11.71
N ASN A 228 14.89 28.61 -12.22
CA ASN A 228 16.22 29.01 -11.74
C ASN A 228 16.15 29.73 -10.39
N LEU A 229 15.06 30.44 -10.13
CA LEU A 229 14.83 31.14 -8.86
C LEU A 229 14.28 30.22 -7.75
N LEU A 230 13.67 29.09 -8.13
CA LEU A 230 13.26 28.05 -7.18
C LEU A 230 14.47 27.46 -6.46
N SER A 231 14.49 27.60 -5.14
CA SER A 231 15.49 26.93 -4.30
C SER A 231 15.04 25.51 -3.95
N ILE A 232 16.00 24.63 -3.74
CA ILE A 232 15.78 23.35 -3.07
C ILE A 232 15.41 23.65 -1.60
N PRO A 233 14.43 22.96 -1.01
CA PRO A 233 14.13 23.13 0.42
C PRO A 233 15.34 22.77 1.28
N MET A 234 15.82 23.74 2.05
CA MET A 234 16.91 23.58 3.03
C MET A 234 16.42 23.12 4.40
N VAL A 235 15.11 23.26 4.63
CA VAL A 235 14.45 22.93 5.89
C VAL A 235 13.37 21.92 5.59
N TRP A 236 13.49 20.76 6.21
CA TRP A 236 12.55 19.67 6.10
C TRP A 236 11.96 19.36 7.46
N ARG A 237 10.74 18.85 7.43
CA ARG A 237 10.04 18.39 8.60
C ARG A 237 9.73 16.91 8.45
N LEU A 238 10.15 16.15 9.44
CA LEU A 238 9.86 14.74 9.58
C LEU A 238 8.51 14.57 10.27
N ASP A 239 7.58 13.90 9.59
CA ASP A 239 6.27 13.55 10.10
C ASP A 239 6.19 12.03 10.25
N ILE A 240 6.34 11.57 11.49
CA ILE A 240 6.28 10.16 11.84
C ILE A 240 5.04 9.94 12.67
N LYS A 241 4.16 9.06 12.22
CA LYS A 241 2.99 8.64 12.98
C LYS A 241 3.18 7.30 13.70
N GLU A 242 4.01 6.42 13.13
CA GLU A 242 4.00 4.99 13.50
C GLU A 242 5.37 4.43 13.89
N ILE A 243 6.47 5.12 13.57
CA ILE A 243 7.81 4.64 13.90
C ILE A 243 8.22 5.27 15.24
N THR A 244 8.41 4.43 16.25
CA THR A 244 9.00 4.80 17.53
C THR A 244 10.47 5.15 17.34
N VAL A 245 10.75 6.34 16.82
CA VAL A 245 12.10 6.88 16.91
C VAL A 245 12.27 7.40 18.32
N ALA A 246 13.33 6.97 19.01
CA ALA A 246 13.60 7.26 20.41
C ALA A 246 14.01 8.73 20.66
N PHE A 247 13.24 9.69 20.13
CA PHE A 247 13.40 11.13 20.37
C PHE A 247 12.56 11.61 21.58
N MET A 248 12.28 10.71 22.52
CA MET A 248 11.12 10.81 23.42
C MET A 248 11.07 12.02 24.36
N ASN A 249 12.13 12.84 24.47
CA ASN A 249 12.17 13.90 25.48
C ASN A 249 12.35 15.32 24.92
N SER A 250 12.34 15.52 23.60
CA SER A 250 12.60 16.83 23.00
C SER A 250 11.49 17.25 22.03
N GLU A 251 10.87 18.40 22.31
CA GLU A 251 9.83 19.00 21.45
C GLU A 251 10.35 19.35 20.03
N PHE A 252 11.66 19.47 19.89
CA PHE A 252 12.35 19.82 18.66
C PHE A 252 13.70 19.12 18.56
N VAL A 253 13.90 18.37 17.47
CA VAL A 253 15.19 17.76 17.15
C VAL A 253 15.55 18.09 15.72
N ASP A 254 16.71 18.71 15.52
CA ASP A 254 17.33 18.77 14.21
C ASP A 254 18.19 17.51 14.01
N ILE A 255 17.61 16.54 13.30
CA ILE A 255 18.21 15.22 13.08
C ILE A 255 19.55 15.35 12.33
N SER A 256 19.69 16.37 11.48
CA SER A 256 20.91 16.63 10.69
C SER A 256 22.10 17.07 11.54
N LYS A 257 21.86 17.59 12.75
CA LYS A 257 22.89 18.09 13.68
C LYS A 257 23.27 17.08 14.76
N LEU A 258 22.58 15.96 14.85
CA LEU A 258 22.94 14.88 15.76
C LEU A 258 24.28 14.27 15.32
N ALA A 259 25.03 13.70 16.26
CA ALA A 259 26.30 13.04 15.97
C ALA A 259 26.13 11.97 14.87
N PHE A 260 26.75 12.19 13.71
CA PHE A 260 26.67 11.30 12.57
C PHE A 260 27.85 10.32 12.58
N TYR A 261 27.54 9.02 12.64
CA TYR A 261 28.52 7.97 12.49
C TYR A 261 28.49 7.47 11.04
N ALA A 262 29.59 7.65 10.29
CA ALA A 262 29.63 7.28 8.87
C ALA A 262 29.40 5.77 8.62
N ASN A 263 29.60 4.92 9.62
CA ASN A 263 29.40 3.48 9.48
C ASN A 263 28.00 3.04 9.98
N PRO A 264 27.06 2.67 9.09
CA PRO A 264 25.72 2.20 9.45
C PRO A 264 25.72 0.91 10.28
N PHE A 265 26.83 0.17 10.31
CA PHE A 265 26.95 -1.11 11.01
C PHE A 265 27.57 -0.98 12.41
N ASN A 266 28.12 0.18 12.76
CA ASN A 266 28.66 0.42 14.10
C ASN A 266 27.54 0.78 15.09
N ARG A 267 26.75 -0.22 15.50
CA ARG A 267 25.54 -0.07 16.33
C ARG A 267 25.82 0.12 17.84
N LEU A 268 26.86 0.88 18.20
CA LEU A 268 27.10 1.23 19.61
C LEU A 268 25.96 2.13 20.16
N SER A 269 25.26 2.86 19.29
CA SER A 269 24.05 3.61 19.63
C SER A 269 22.78 2.86 19.23
N ASN A 270 21.75 2.92 20.08
CA ASN A 270 20.43 2.32 19.86
C ASN A 270 19.58 3.10 18.82
N THR A 271 20.23 3.69 17.82
CA THR A 271 19.59 4.52 16.78
C THR A 271 18.98 3.66 15.69
N SER A 272 17.76 4.00 15.25
CA SER A 272 17.10 3.25 14.19
C SER A 272 17.83 3.38 12.85
N VAL A 273 17.76 2.34 12.01
CA VAL A 273 18.33 2.37 10.64
C VAL A 273 17.76 3.53 9.82
N TYR A 274 16.47 3.85 10.03
CA TYR A 274 15.82 4.99 9.38
C TYR A 274 16.43 6.31 9.79
N GLN A 275 16.73 6.51 11.07
CA GLN A 275 17.40 7.72 11.54
C GLN A 275 18.77 7.88 10.86
N HIS A 276 19.57 6.81 10.80
CA HIS A 276 20.88 6.88 10.15
C HIS A 276 20.76 7.20 8.64
N LEU A 277 19.82 6.57 7.94
CA LEU A 277 19.55 6.86 6.53
C LEU A 277 19.13 8.32 6.32
N LEU A 278 18.21 8.82 7.14
CA LEU A 278 17.78 10.22 7.10
C LEU A 278 18.96 11.16 7.34
N GLN A 279 19.76 10.91 8.37
CA GLN A 279 20.97 11.70 8.62
C GLN A 279 21.91 11.68 7.42
N SER A 280 22.21 10.51 6.86
CA SER A 280 23.09 10.39 5.70
C SER A 280 22.59 11.22 4.51
N VAL A 281 21.28 11.18 4.22
CA VAL A 281 20.69 11.94 3.12
C VAL A 281 20.74 13.45 3.40
N PHE A 282 20.29 13.88 4.58
CA PHE A 282 20.15 15.29 4.90
C PHE A 282 21.49 15.98 5.19
N CYS A 283 22.45 15.29 5.80
CA CYS A 283 23.82 15.78 5.93
C CYS A 283 24.50 15.92 4.55
N HIS A 284 24.34 14.95 3.65
CA HIS A 284 24.92 15.03 2.31
C HIS A 284 24.27 16.14 1.46
N ALA A 285 22.96 16.34 1.61
CA ALA A 285 22.22 17.42 0.97
C ALA A 285 22.48 18.80 1.59
N ASN A 286 23.22 18.89 2.70
CA ASN A 286 23.39 20.10 3.51
C ASN A 286 22.03 20.75 3.88
N ALA A 287 21.07 19.92 4.28
CA ALA A 287 19.71 20.33 4.62
C ALA A 287 19.37 19.90 6.05
N SER A 288 18.56 20.71 6.73
CA SER A 288 18.07 20.45 8.09
C SER A 288 16.80 19.61 8.06
N LEU A 289 16.69 18.65 8.99
CA LEU A 289 15.52 17.80 9.14
C LEU A 289 15.02 17.89 10.57
N HIS A 290 13.88 18.55 10.75
CA HIS A 290 13.28 18.79 12.04
C HIS A 290 12.18 17.79 12.34
N TYR A 291 12.28 17.15 13.50
CA TYR A 291 11.17 16.41 14.09
C TYR A 291 10.45 17.28 15.13
N HIS A 292 9.12 17.21 15.12
CA HIS A 292 8.26 17.89 16.08
C HIS A 292 7.14 16.97 16.51
N ASP A 293 6.93 16.88 17.81
CA ASP A 293 5.83 16.12 18.41
C ASP A 293 4.47 16.75 18.09
N ASN A 294 4.36 18.08 18.16
CA ASN A 294 3.13 18.79 17.80
C ASN A 294 3.16 19.30 16.35
N PRO A 295 2.40 18.67 15.43
CA PRO A 295 2.41 19.05 14.04
C PRO A 295 1.84 20.44 13.74
N ARG A 296 1.09 21.03 14.67
CA ARG A 296 0.39 22.31 14.44
C ARG A 296 1.25 23.53 14.69
N ARG A 297 2.36 23.40 15.43
CA ARG A 297 3.20 24.56 15.81
C ARG A 297 4.14 25.05 14.71
N HIS A 298 4.38 24.25 13.66
CA HIS A 298 5.38 24.55 12.65
C HIS A 298 4.82 24.38 11.24
N THR A 299 4.71 25.50 10.53
CA THR A 299 4.15 25.60 9.17
C THR A 299 5.20 25.75 8.07
N TYR A 300 6.49 25.80 8.43
CA TYR A 300 7.58 25.91 7.46
C TYR A 300 8.24 24.55 7.17
N GLY A 301 8.92 24.47 6.03
CA GLY A 301 9.69 23.31 5.59
C GLY A 301 8.92 22.35 4.67
N ALA A 302 9.67 21.64 3.84
CA ALA A 302 9.15 20.53 3.06
C ALA A 302 8.82 19.33 3.99
N ARG A 303 7.73 18.60 3.72
CA ARG A 303 7.31 17.47 4.56
C ARG A 303 7.87 16.16 4.05
N LEU A 304 8.58 15.46 4.91
CA LEU A 304 8.97 14.07 4.74
C LEU A 304 8.13 13.22 5.69
N GLY A 305 7.31 12.33 5.15
CA GLY A 305 6.58 11.34 5.93
C GLY A 305 7.23 9.97 5.78
N ILE A 306 7.36 9.24 6.88
CA ILE A 306 7.59 7.79 6.81
C ILE A 306 6.31 7.12 7.26
N SER A 307 5.81 6.25 6.40
CA SER A 307 4.52 5.59 6.56
C SER A 307 4.54 4.26 5.84
N PHE A 308 3.76 3.31 6.32
CA PHE A 308 3.47 2.10 5.57
C PHE A 308 2.67 2.47 4.32
N MET A 309 3.09 1.97 3.17
CA MET A 309 2.37 2.18 1.92
C MET A 309 1.23 1.17 1.88
N ASP A 310 0.05 1.58 2.32
CA ASP A 310 -1.16 0.82 2.03
C ASP A 310 -1.59 1.10 0.59
N SER A 311 -1.86 0.02 -0.14
CA SER A 311 -2.42 0.00 -1.50
C SER A 311 -3.67 0.87 -1.67
N THR A 312 -4.43 1.12 -0.61
CA THR A 312 -5.76 1.74 -0.68
C THR A 312 -5.77 3.27 -0.63
N SER A 313 -4.70 3.93 -0.17
CA SER A 313 -4.79 5.38 0.05
C SER A 313 -4.56 6.20 -1.24
N GLU A 314 -5.64 6.71 -1.83
CA GLU A 314 -5.58 7.72 -2.91
C GLU A 314 -4.72 8.97 -2.55
N LYS A 315 -4.49 9.19 -1.25
CA LYS A 315 -3.65 10.28 -0.74
C LYS A 315 -2.19 10.17 -1.21
N TRP A 316 -1.73 9.00 -1.66
CA TRP A 316 -0.37 8.76 -2.13
C TRP A 316 -0.06 9.41 -3.48
N ALA A 317 -1.03 9.50 -4.40
CA ALA A 317 -0.83 10.12 -5.72
C ALA A 317 -0.36 11.58 -5.64
N ARG A 318 -0.54 12.23 -4.49
CA ARG A 318 -0.13 13.62 -4.22
C ARG A 318 1.31 13.73 -3.70
N ARG A 319 2.02 12.62 -3.46
CA ARG A 319 3.33 12.59 -2.82
C ARG A 319 4.35 11.91 -3.73
N ARG A 320 5.62 12.35 -3.65
CA ARG A 320 6.73 11.58 -4.20
C ARG A 320 7.05 10.46 -3.23
N LEU A 321 6.93 9.22 -3.69
CA LEU A 321 7.15 8.03 -2.87
C LEU A 321 8.51 7.45 -3.19
N VAL A 322 9.22 7.04 -2.14
CA VAL A 322 10.45 6.27 -2.26
C VAL A 322 10.25 5.02 -1.42
N ALA A 323 10.12 3.87 -2.09
CA ALA A 323 10.01 2.59 -1.41
C ALA A 323 11.37 2.25 -0.79
N PHE A 324 11.42 2.16 0.53
CA PHE A 324 12.65 1.86 1.28
C PHE A 324 12.70 0.42 1.78
N ARG A 325 11.53 -0.21 1.97
CA ARG A 325 11.39 -1.57 2.50
C ARG A 325 10.07 -2.16 2.03
N PHE A 326 10.12 -3.45 1.69
CA PHE A 326 8.91 -4.26 1.56
C PHE A 326 8.59 -4.83 2.93
N HIS A 327 7.40 -4.50 3.43
CA HIS A 327 6.87 -5.14 4.62
C HIS A 327 6.13 -6.41 4.18
N GLY A 328 6.40 -7.49 4.90
CA GLY A 328 5.73 -8.76 4.74
C GLY A 328 5.92 -9.54 6.03
N TYR A 329 5.02 -10.47 6.30
CA TYR A 329 5.12 -11.31 7.49
C TYR A 329 5.52 -12.70 7.06
N ARG A 330 6.41 -13.35 7.81
CA ARG A 330 6.71 -14.77 7.67
C ARG A 330 6.39 -15.47 8.97
N PHE A 331 6.33 -16.80 8.94
CA PHE A 331 6.20 -17.59 10.15
C PHE A 331 7.29 -18.65 10.27
N ILE A 332 7.59 -19.06 11.49
CA ILE A 332 8.39 -20.25 11.81
C ILE A 332 7.54 -21.22 12.62
N THR A 333 7.63 -22.51 12.30
CA THR A 333 7.01 -23.57 13.10
C THR A 333 7.97 -24.73 13.30
N CYS A 334 7.80 -25.48 14.39
CA CYS A 334 8.40 -26.80 14.56
C CYS A 334 7.37 -27.92 14.30
N TYR A 335 6.11 -27.56 14.05
CA TYR A 335 5.05 -28.54 13.82
C TYR A 335 5.23 -29.25 12.47
N SER A 336 5.14 -30.57 12.52
CA SER A 336 5.06 -31.47 11.37
C SER A 336 4.05 -32.57 11.68
N GLU A 337 3.13 -32.87 10.77
CA GLU A 337 2.17 -33.95 11.01
C GLU A 337 2.81 -35.29 10.65
N THR A 338 3.08 -36.14 11.64
CA THR A 338 3.59 -37.48 11.40
C THR A 338 2.44 -38.41 11.07
N ILE A 339 1.98 -38.43 9.81
CA ILE A 339 0.93 -39.36 9.40
C ILE A 339 1.55 -40.73 9.13
N ILE A 340 1.45 -41.63 10.11
CA ILE A 340 1.59 -43.08 9.88
C ILE A 340 0.25 -43.55 9.28
N SER A 341 0.13 -43.47 7.96
CA SER A 341 -1.04 -43.99 7.23
C SER A 341 -0.90 -45.49 6.97
N PHE A 342 -2.00 -46.24 6.95
CA PHE A 342 -2.02 -47.62 6.45
C PHE A 342 -1.51 -47.76 5.01
N LYS A 343 -1.46 -46.66 4.24
CA LYS A 343 -0.78 -46.61 2.92
C LYS A 343 0.66 -47.12 3.00
N PHE A 344 1.30 -46.97 4.16
CA PHE A 344 2.63 -47.49 4.43
C PHE A 344 2.78 -48.99 4.11
N TYR A 345 1.76 -49.83 4.39
CA TYR A 345 1.83 -51.27 4.15
C TYR A 345 1.70 -51.65 2.66
N VAL A 346 1.04 -50.82 1.85
CA VAL A 346 0.83 -51.08 0.42
C VAL A 346 1.91 -50.42 -0.44
N SER A 347 2.56 -49.38 0.09
CA SER A 347 3.58 -48.58 -0.60
C SER A 347 4.85 -49.30 -1.07
N PRO A 348 5.35 -50.40 -0.45
CA PRO A 348 6.59 -51.03 -0.87
C PRO A 348 6.56 -51.49 -2.33
N PHE A 349 5.37 -51.86 -2.84
CA PHE A 349 5.18 -52.26 -4.22
C PHE A 349 4.25 -51.30 -4.96
N GLN A 350 4.57 -51.07 -6.23
CA GLN A 350 3.69 -50.30 -7.12
C GLN A 350 2.35 -51.04 -7.31
N PRO A 351 1.22 -50.34 -7.49
CA PRO A 351 -0.08 -50.97 -7.72
C PRO A 351 -0.07 -51.97 -8.89
N LEU A 352 0.73 -51.72 -9.92
CA LEU A 352 0.91 -52.63 -11.04
C LEU A 352 1.51 -53.98 -10.61
N LEU A 353 2.52 -53.96 -9.74
CA LEU A 353 3.15 -55.18 -9.23
C LEU A 353 2.19 -55.99 -8.36
N TRP A 354 1.36 -55.32 -7.54
CA TRP A 354 0.26 -55.97 -6.83
C TRP A 354 -0.74 -56.65 -7.77
N GLY A 355 -1.13 -55.96 -8.84
CA GLY A 355 -1.99 -56.53 -9.88
C GLY A 355 -1.36 -57.74 -10.55
N MET A 356 -0.07 -57.67 -10.91
CA MET A 356 0.70 -58.78 -11.49
C MET A 356 0.84 -59.95 -10.52
N LEU A 357 1.02 -59.69 -9.22
CA LEU A 357 1.07 -60.71 -8.18
C LEU A 357 -0.26 -61.45 -8.10
N VAL A 358 -1.39 -60.74 -7.97
CA VAL A 358 -2.73 -61.34 -7.95
C VAL A 358 -2.99 -62.16 -9.22
N ALA A 359 -2.66 -61.60 -10.39
CA ALA A 359 -2.79 -62.31 -11.66
C ALA A 359 -1.96 -63.60 -11.67
N SER A 360 -0.70 -63.55 -11.21
CA SER A 360 0.17 -64.72 -11.15
C SER A 360 -0.34 -65.81 -10.19
N VAL A 361 -0.86 -65.42 -9.02
CA VAL A 361 -1.51 -66.35 -8.06
C VAL A 361 -2.67 -67.07 -8.73
N VAL A 362 -3.53 -66.33 -9.43
CA VAL A 362 -4.69 -66.89 -10.14
C VAL A 362 -4.23 -67.82 -11.26
N THR A 363 -3.25 -67.40 -12.07
CA THR A 363 -2.71 -68.23 -13.17
C THR A 363 -2.12 -69.54 -12.65
N VAL A 364 -1.24 -69.50 -11.64
CA VAL A 364 -0.65 -70.71 -11.06
C VAL A 364 -1.72 -71.60 -10.44
N SER A 365 -2.69 -71.02 -9.73
CA SER A 365 -3.82 -71.76 -9.16
C SER A 365 -4.62 -72.49 -10.24
N ILE A 366 -4.95 -71.82 -11.35
CA ILE A 366 -5.67 -72.42 -12.49
C ILE A 366 -4.84 -73.54 -13.12
N VAL A 367 -3.55 -73.33 -13.37
CA VAL A 367 -2.66 -74.35 -13.94
C VAL A 367 -2.64 -75.60 -13.06
N LEU A 368 -2.54 -75.44 -11.74
CA LEU A 368 -2.55 -76.56 -10.80
C LEU A 368 -3.92 -77.26 -10.73
N ILE A 369 -5.03 -76.51 -10.79
CA ILE A 369 -6.38 -77.08 -10.84
C ILE A 369 -6.58 -77.90 -12.13
N LEU A 370 -6.17 -77.36 -13.28
CA LEU A 370 -6.24 -78.05 -14.57
C LEU A 370 -5.34 -79.29 -14.57
N PHE A 371 -4.13 -79.19 -14.04
CA PHE A 371 -3.22 -80.32 -13.92
C PHE A 371 -3.81 -81.44 -13.04
N LYS A 372 -4.39 -81.08 -11.88
CA LYS A 372 -5.11 -82.02 -11.01
C LYS A 372 -6.23 -82.74 -11.76
N LYS A 373 -7.03 -81.98 -12.54
CA LYS A 373 -8.13 -82.53 -13.35
C LYS A 373 -7.63 -83.43 -14.48
N LEU A 374 -6.59 -83.03 -15.20
CA LEU A 374 -6.02 -83.77 -16.34
C LEU A 374 -5.39 -85.09 -15.93
N LYS A 375 -4.74 -85.15 -14.75
CA LYS A 375 -4.14 -86.38 -14.23
C LYS A 375 -5.14 -87.29 -13.51
N ASN A 376 -6.42 -86.92 -13.49
CA ASN A 376 -7.51 -87.66 -12.86
C ASN A 376 -7.17 -88.16 -11.45
N ILE A 377 -6.50 -87.29 -10.66
CA ILE A 377 -6.05 -87.64 -9.33
C ILE A 377 -7.31 -87.68 -8.45
N ASN A 378 -7.72 -88.90 -8.07
CA ASN A 378 -8.95 -89.17 -7.34
C ASN A 378 -9.17 -88.19 -6.17
N SER A 379 -10.39 -87.67 -6.09
CA SER A 379 -10.82 -86.60 -5.19
C SER A 379 -10.76 -86.93 -3.68
N TYR A 380 -10.31 -88.13 -3.29
CA TYR A 380 -10.29 -88.55 -1.89
C TYR A 380 -9.25 -87.84 -1.02
N GLN A 381 -8.25 -87.16 -1.61
CA GLN A 381 -7.36 -86.26 -0.87
C GLN A 381 -7.72 -84.79 -1.17
N ALA A 382 -8.11 -84.06 -0.12
CA ALA A 382 -8.52 -82.65 -0.16
C ALA A 382 -7.33 -81.71 -0.40
N PHE A 383 -6.68 -81.78 -1.56
CA PHE A 383 -5.70 -80.80 -1.99
C PHE A 383 -6.40 -79.59 -2.62
N CYS A 384 -6.18 -78.41 -2.04
CA CYS A 384 -6.76 -77.14 -2.45
C CYS A 384 -5.68 -76.22 -3.06
N PRO A 385 -5.53 -76.18 -4.40
CA PRO A 385 -4.38 -75.52 -5.03
C PRO A 385 -4.26 -74.02 -4.75
N TRP A 386 -5.37 -73.29 -4.70
CA TRP A 386 -5.34 -71.84 -4.50
C TRP A 386 -4.87 -71.46 -3.08
N SER A 387 -5.32 -72.20 -2.06
CA SER A 387 -4.91 -71.98 -0.67
C SER A 387 -3.44 -72.35 -0.47
N PHE A 388 -2.97 -73.42 -1.13
CA PHE A 388 -1.55 -73.78 -1.14
C PHE A 388 -0.67 -72.68 -1.75
N VAL A 389 -1.08 -72.11 -2.90
CA VAL A 389 -0.36 -71.03 -3.57
C VAL A 389 -0.29 -69.78 -2.69
N LEU A 390 -1.38 -69.41 -2.02
CA LEU A 390 -1.41 -68.28 -1.08
C LEU A 390 -0.55 -68.53 0.16
N ALA A 391 -0.59 -69.73 0.74
CA ALA A 391 0.23 -70.07 1.91
C ALA A 391 1.72 -69.83 1.65
N ASN A 392 2.21 -70.21 0.46
CA ASN A 392 3.61 -69.97 0.08
C ASN A 392 3.99 -68.48 -0.03
N ILE A 393 3.06 -67.59 -0.42
CA ILE A 393 3.30 -66.13 -0.40
C ILE A 393 3.40 -65.62 1.05
N PHE A 394 2.65 -66.22 1.97
CA PHE A 394 2.71 -65.88 3.39
C PHE A 394 3.84 -66.62 4.13
N GLU A 395 4.77 -67.25 3.39
CA GLU A 395 5.88 -68.05 3.94
C GLU A 395 5.42 -69.25 4.79
N GLU A 396 4.17 -69.69 4.62
CA GLU A 396 3.57 -70.83 5.30
C GLU A 396 3.62 -72.09 4.42
N THR A 397 3.93 -73.24 5.03
CA THR A 397 3.98 -74.52 4.31
C THR A 397 2.59 -75.15 4.25
N GLY A 398 2.11 -75.46 3.04
CA GLY A 398 0.86 -76.22 2.85
C GLY A 398 1.08 -77.72 2.65
N TYR A 399 0.07 -78.53 2.96
CA TYR A 399 0.12 -79.98 2.73
C TYR A 399 0.07 -80.31 1.22
N VAL A 400 1.06 -81.08 0.75
CA VAL A 400 1.13 -81.58 -0.64
C VAL A 400 1.01 -83.11 -0.65
N PRO A 401 0.05 -83.69 -1.38
CA PRO A 401 0.01 -85.13 -1.59
C PRO A 401 1.27 -85.68 -2.25
N VAL A 402 1.83 -86.76 -1.68
CA VAL A 402 3.05 -87.44 -2.19
C VAL A 402 2.96 -87.79 -3.68
N HIS A 403 1.76 -88.12 -4.19
CA HIS A 403 1.54 -88.45 -5.60
C HIS A 403 1.73 -87.24 -6.54
N LEU A 404 1.35 -86.04 -6.11
CA LEU A 404 1.56 -84.79 -6.84
C LEU A 404 3.03 -84.37 -6.75
N GLU A 405 3.63 -84.51 -5.57
CA GLU A 405 5.02 -84.16 -5.32
C GLU A 405 5.98 -84.94 -6.23
N ARG A 406 5.70 -86.20 -6.54
CA ARG A 406 6.54 -87.02 -7.45
C ARG A 406 6.48 -86.60 -8.91
N GLN A 407 5.51 -85.78 -9.33
CA GLN A 407 5.38 -85.37 -10.73
C GLN A 407 6.39 -84.27 -11.07
N HIS A 408 7.22 -84.50 -12.10
CA HIS A 408 8.21 -83.51 -12.56
C HIS A 408 7.58 -82.15 -12.90
N PHE A 409 6.44 -82.15 -13.62
CA PHE A 409 5.72 -80.91 -13.96
C PHE A 409 5.32 -80.10 -12.71
N PHE A 410 4.76 -80.77 -11.70
CA PHE A 410 4.38 -80.12 -10.44
C PHE A 410 5.59 -79.52 -9.73
N ARG A 411 6.71 -80.27 -9.66
CA ARG A 411 7.97 -79.79 -9.07
C ARG A 411 8.52 -78.55 -9.77
N PHE A 412 8.49 -78.50 -11.10
CA PHE A 412 8.97 -77.32 -11.83
C PHE A 412 8.08 -76.10 -11.60
N VAL A 413 6.76 -76.25 -11.70
CA VAL A 413 5.82 -75.13 -11.51
C VAL A 413 5.86 -74.61 -10.08
N ILE A 414 5.76 -75.51 -9.09
CA ILE A 414 5.79 -75.12 -7.67
C ILE A 414 7.18 -74.68 -7.23
N GLY A 415 8.25 -75.32 -7.68
CA GLY A 415 9.62 -74.89 -7.37
C GLY A 415 9.90 -73.47 -7.86
N SER A 416 9.48 -73.16 -9.08
CA SER A 416 9.57 -71.80 -9.65
C SER A 416 8.70 -70.81 -8.85
N TRP A 417 7.48 -71.20 -8.49
CA TRP A 417 6.57 -70.37 -7.69
C TRP A 417 7.11 -70.05 -6.29
N ILE A 418 7.63 -71.05 -5.58
CA ILE A 418 8.21 -70.87 -4.24
C ILE A 418 9.44 -69.95 -4.32
N MET A 419 10.31 -70.16 -5.31
CA MET A 419 11.48 -69.30 -5.51
C MET A 419 11.07 -67.84 -5.73
N ILE A 420 10.07 -67.59 -6.58
CA ILE A 420 9.53 -66.25 -6.82
C ILE A 420 8.89 -65.67 -5.56
N SER A 421 8.12 -66.48 -4.81
CA SER A 421 7.44 -66.06 -3.58
C SER A 421 8.45 -65.59 -2.53
N VAL A 422 9.51 -66.35 -2.27
CA VAL A 422 10.58 -65.99 -1.33
C VAL A 422 11.32 -64.72 -1.74
N ILE A 423 11.58 -64.53 -3.04
CA ILE A 423 12.20 -63.29 -3.52
C ILE A 423 11.28 -62.10 -3.27
N LEU A 424 9.99 -62.23 -3.57
CA LEU A 424 9.02 -61.16 -3.41
C LEU A 424 8.80 -60.79 -1.95
N THR A 425 8.65 -61.76 -1.04
CA THR A 425 8.45 -61.48 0.40
C THR A 425 9.68 -60.81 1.01
N ASN A 426 10.89 -61.28 0.68
CA ASN A 426 12.13 -60.65 1.14
C ASN A 426 12.29 -59.21 0.62
N CYS A 427 11.96 -58.96 -0.65
CA CYS A 427 11.96 -57.61 -1.21
C CYS A 427 10.94 -56.71 -0.51
N TYR A 428 9.72 -57.20 -0.26
CA TYR A 428 8.67 -56.47 0.45
C TYR A 428 9.13 -56.09 1.86
N ASN A 429 9.62 -57.06 2.63
CA ASN A 429 10.12 -56.86 4.00
C ASN A 429 11.29 -55.88 4.02
N GLY A 430 12.25 -56.01 3.10
CA GLY A 430 13.41 -55.12 3.01
C GLY A 430 13.01 -53.66 2.73
N LEU A 431 12.12 -53.44 1.76
CA LEU A 431 11.62 -52.10 1.44
C LEU A 431 10.78 -51.50 2.58
N MET A 432 9.97 -52.33 3.23
CA MET A 432 9.16 -51.92 4.38
C MET A 432 10.04 -51.51 5.58
N ILE A 433 11.05 -52.33 5.93
CA ILE A 433 12.00 -52.01 7.01
C ILE A 433 12.80 -50.76 6.67
N SER A 434 13.28 -50.63 5.43
CA SER A 434 13.99 -49.42 4.99
C SER A 434 13.12 -48.16 5.13
N SER A 435 11.82 -48.28 4.85
CA SER A 435 10.88 -47.16 4.96
C SER A 435 10.52 -46.83 6.41
N LEU A 436 10.53 -47.83 7.31
CA LEU A 436 10.37 -47.60 8.76
C LEU A 436 11.60 -46.95 9.39
N ASN A 437 12.80 -47.28 8.90
CA ASN A 437 14.06 -46.76 9.42
C ASN A 437 14.46 -45.42 8.79
N SER A 438 13.97 -45.10 7.60
CA SER A 438 14.08 -43.74 7.06
C SER A 438 13.18 -42.78 7.86
N PRO A 439 13.64 -41.58 8.21
CA PRO A 439 12.76 -40.58 8.79
C PRO A 439 11.58 -40.40 7.84
N LEU A 440 10.36 -40.74 8.32
CA LEU A 440 9.16 -40.64 7.49
C LEU A 440 9.13 -39.24 6.88
N PRO A 441 8.89 -39.10 5.57
CA PRO A 441 8.77 -37.78 4.96
C PRO A 441 7.68 -37.06 5.72
N GLU A 442 8.07 -35.98 6.39
CA GLU A 442 7.14 -35.17 7.17
C GLU A 442 6.07 -34.65 6.23
N THR A 443 4.86 -35.18 6.38
CA THR A 443 3.72 -34.77 5.59
C THR A 443 3.11 -33.54 6.25
N ASN A 444 2.61 -32.60 5.45
CA ASN A 444 1.88 -31.42 5.92
C ASN A 444 2.69 -30.43 6.78
N ILE A 445 3.94 -30.15 6.41
CA ILE A 445 4.63 -28.95 6.92
C ILE A 445 3.92 -27.72 6.33
N PRO A 446 3.44 -26.76 7.15
CA PRO A 446 2.82 -25.56 6.62
C PRO A 446 3.88 -24.69 5.94
N GLU A 447 3.72 -24.46 4.63
CA GLU A 447 4.60 -23.61 3.84
C GLU A 447 4.05 -22.19 3.68
N THR A 448 2.74 -22.04 3.74
CA THR A 448 2.04 -20.77 3.50
C THR A 448 1.10 -20.44 4.64
N PHE A 449 0.71 -19.18 4.76
CA PHE A 449 -0.30 -18.78 5.75
C PHE A 449 -1.67 -19.44 5.52
N GLN A 450 -1.95 -19.89 4.28
CA GLN A 450 -3.14 -20.67 3.96
C GLN A 450 -3.17 -22.03 4.68
N ASP A 451 -1.99 -22.63 4.90
CA ASP A 451 -1.86 -23.90 5.61
C ASP A 451 -2.13 -23.79 7.11
N LEU A 452 -2.03 -22.56 7.65
CA LEU A 452 -2.29 -22.24 9.05
C LEU A 452 -3.78 -22.06 9.36
N ILE A 453 -4.64 -22.02 8.34
CA ILE A 453 -6.09 -21.92 8.49
C ILE A 453 -6.63 -23.30 8.82
N CYS A 454 -7.22 -23.47 10.01
CA CYS A 454 -7.74 -24.77 10.45
C CYS A 454 -9.25 -24.95 10.26
N GLN A 455 -10.02 -23.86 10.09
CA GLN A 455 -11.47 -23.91 9.82
C GLN A 455 -11.81 -23.02 8.63
N GLU A 456 -12.95 -23.26 7.99
CA GLU A 456 -13.45 -22.42 6.89
C GLU A 456 -12.52 -22.38 5.66
N LYS A 457 -11.75 -23.46 5.40
CA LYS A 457 -10.92 -23.57 4.19
C LYS A 457 -11.75 -23.49 2.90
N ASP A 458 -13.03 -23.83 2.96
CA ASP A 458 -13.97 -23.69 1.86
C ASP A 458 -14.19 -22.22 1.45
N ILE A 459 -13.99 -21.26 2.36
CA ILE A 459 -14.07 -19.83 2.06
C ILE A 459 -12.95 -19.41 1.11
N LEU A 460 -11.74 -19.96 1.25
CA LEU A 460 -10.65 -19.72 0.29
C LEU A 460 -11.00 -20.25 -1.10
N ASN A 461 -11.64 -21.42 -1.18
CA ASN A 461 -12.07 -21.98 -2.46
C ASN A 461 -13.18 -21.15 -3.09
N LYS A 462 -14.20 -20.76 -2.31
CA LYS A 462 -15.27 -19.85 -2.73
C LYS A 462 -14.73 -18.50 -3.23
N TYR A 463 -13.75 -17.93 -2.54
CA TYR A 463 -13.07 -16.71 -2.99
C TYR A 463 -12.38 -16.93 -4.35
N LYS A 464 -11.63 -18.03 -4.51
CA LYS A 464 -10.97 -18.37 -5.78
C LYS A 464 -11.96 -18.64 -6.93
N GLU A 465 -13.16 -19.09 -6.60
CA GLU A 465 -14.28 -19.28 -7.53
C GLU A 465 -15.04 -17.98 -7.85
N GLY A 466 -14.66 -16.84 -7.25
CA GLY A 466 -15.34 -15.55 -7.46
C GLY A 466 -16.69 -15.42 -6.76
N VAL A 467 -16.98 -16.26 -5.75
CA VAL A 467 -18.22 -16.20 -4.99
C VAL A 467 -18.26 -14.92 -4.15
N ASN A 468 -19.43 -14.28 -4.10
CA ASN A 468 -19.65 -13.09 -3.27
C ASN A 468 -19.56 -13.46 -1.76
N LEU A 469 -18.48 -13.02 -1.11
CA LEU A 469 -18.19 -13.29 0.31
C LEU A 469 -18.60 -12.16 1.27
N THR A 470 -19.39 -11.19 0.85
CA THR A 470 -19.60 -9.96 1.64
C THR A 470 -20.32 -10.17 2.94
N GLY A 471 -21.36 -11.01 2.94
CA GLY A 471 -22.02 -11.38 4.19
C GLY A 471 -21.01 -11.96 5.17
N TRP A 472 -20.12 -12.84 4.67
CA TRP A 472 -19.07 -13.44 5.47
C TRP A 472 -18.02 -12.41 5.93
N ILE A 473 -17.54 -11.50 5.08
CA ILE A 473 -16.55 -10.46 5.41
C ILE A 473 -17.11 -9.52 6.48
N SER A 474 -18.36 -9.05 6.32
CA SER A 474 -19.03 -8.16 7.27
C SER A 474 -19.19 -8.83 8.64
N THR A 475 -19.75 -10.04 8.67
CA THR A 475 -19.90 -10.81 9.92
C THR A 475 -18.55 -11.11 10.56
N THR A 476 -17.54 -11.50 9.77
CA THR A 476 -16.20 -11.84 10.28
C THR A 476 -15.47 -10.62 10.85
N THR A 477 -15.63 -9.45 10.23
CA THR A 477 -15.06 -8.20 10.75
C THR A 477 -15.72 -7.78 12.06
N GLN A 478 -17.04 -7.90 12.15
CA GLN A 478 -17.79 -7.64 13.38
C GLN A 478 -17.40 -8.62 14.50
N GLU A 479 -17.29 -9.92 14.18
CA GLU A 479 -16.85 -10.96 15.11
C GLU A 479 -15.44 -10.71 15.62
N MET A 480 -14.50 -10.26 14.77
CA MET A 480 -13.14 -9.92 15.20
C MET A 480 -13.14 -8.79 16.22
N GLY A 481 -13.91 -7.73 15.98
CA GLY A 481 -14.06 -6.63 16.95
C GLY A 481 -14.49 -7.11 18.34
N GLN A 482 -15.42 -8.08 18.39
CA GLN A 482 -15.88 -8.67 19.66
C GLN A 482 -14.87 -9.65 20.26
N ARG A 483 -14.18 -10.44 19.43
CA ARG A 483 -13.23 -11.48 19.87
C ARG A 483 -11.94 -10.94 20.43
N PHE A 484 -11.55 -9.72 20.09
CA PHE A 484 -10.42 -9.10 20.79
C PHE A 484 -10.59 -9.17 22.31
N SER A 485 -11.83 -9.14 22.82
CA SER A 485 -12.10 -9.28 24.25
C SER A 485 -12.03 -10.71 24.80
N ARG A 486 -12.15 -11.75 23.95
CA ARG A 486 -12.22 -13.17 24.35
C ARG A 486 -11.66 -14.08 23.25
N PRO A 487 -10.35 -14.39 23.27
CA PRO A 487 -9.75 -15.28 22.28
C PRO A 487 -10.35 -16.69 22.40
N PRO A 488 -10.63 -17.38 21.28
CA PRO A 488 -11.14 -18.74 21.30
C PRO A 488 -10.06 -19.74 21.73
N ASP A 489 -10.34 -20.54 22.76
CA ASP A 489 -9.53 -21.71 23.14
C ASP A 489 -9.80 -22.89 22.20
N SER A 490 -9.35 -22.76 20.95
CA SER A 490 -9.37 -23.87 20.01
C SER A 490 -8.09 -24.70 20.15
N THR A 491 -8.17 -25.83 20.85
CA THR A 491 -7.06 -26.78 21.00
C THR A 491 -6.62 -27.41 19.68
N ASN A 492 -7.45 -27.36 18.64
CA ASN A 492 -7.22 -28.04 17.37
C ASN A 492 -6.55 -27.15 16.30
N CYS A 493 -6.40 -25.85 16.59
CA CYS A 493 -5.92 -24.83 15.67
C CYS A 493 -4.48 -24.40 15.95
N TYR A 494 -3.87 -23.70 14.98
CA TYR A 494 -2.56 -23.09 15.19
C TYR A 494 -2.67 -21.92 16.16
N LYS A 495 -1.82 -21.91 17.18
CA LYS A 495 -1.54 -20.74 18.02
C LYS A 495 -0.58 -19.83 17.26
N ILE A 496 -1.01 -18.62 16.94
CA ILE A 496 -0.18 -17.63 16.26
C ILE A 496 0.46 -16.75 17.32
N LEU A 497 1.77 -16.85 17.44
CA LEU A 497 2.58 -16.09 18.38
C LEU A 497 3.28 -14.97 17.61
N SER A 498 3.24 -13.74 18.08
CA SER A 498 4.02 -12.63 17.50
C SER A 498 4.74 -11.87 18.61
N PRO A 499 6.03 -11.55 18.46
CA PRO A 499 6.75 -10.69 19.40
C PRO A 499 6.32 -9.23 19.25
N ASP A 500 5.91 -8.83 18.04
CA ASP A 500 5.24 -7.56 17.78
C ASP A 500 3.74 -7.84 17.60
N LEU A 501 3.12 -8.19 18.73
CA LEU A 501 1.72 -8.56 18.77
C LEU A 501 0.85 -7.37 18.35
N VAL A 502 1.22 -6.15 18.77
CA VAL A 502 0.55 -4.91 18.37
C VAL A 502 0.65 -4.67 16.88
N GLY A 503 1.83 -4.76 16.27
CA GLY A 503 2.00 -4.54 14.82
C GLY A 503 1.18 -5.54 13.97
N PHE A 504 1.22 -6.83 14.32
CA PHE A 504 0.43 -7.85 13.63
C PHE A 504 -1.08 -7.69 13.86
N PHE A 505 -1.49 -7.31 15.08
CA PHE A 505 -2.90 -7.00 15.35
C PHE A 505 -3.38 -5.74 14.63
N MET A 506 -2.56 -4.70 14.62
CA MET A 506 -2.86 -3.46 13.90
C MET A 506 -2.97 -3.74 12.41
N LEU A 507 -2.18 -4.65 11.84
CA LEU A 507 -2.39 -5.13 10.48
C LEU A 507 -3.80 -5.71 10.31
N ILE A 508 -4.22 -6.66 11.15
CA ILE A 508 -5.56 -7.27 11.07
C ILE A 508 -6.65 -6.19 11.20
N ILE A 509 -6.52 -5.28 12.16
CA ILE A 509 -7.50 -4.24 12.45
C ILE A 509 -7.57 -3.21 11.32
N VAL A 510 -6.42 -2.71 10.85
CA VAL A 510 -6.34 -1.74 9.75
C VAL A 510 -6.90 -2.36 8.48
N THR A 511 -6.51 -3.59 8.15
CA THR A 511 -7.07 -4.30 6.99
C THR A 511 -8.59 -4.46 7.11
N ALA A 512 -9.10 -4.85 8.29
CA ALA A 512 -10.53 -4.96 8.52
C ALA A 512 -11.26 -3.59 8.46
N PHE A 513 -10.65 -2.54 9.02
CA PHE A 513 -11.20 -1.19 9.01
C PHE A 513 -11.18 -0.58 7.60
N ASP A 514 -10.14 -0.81 6.81
CA ASP A 514 -10.04 -0.34 5.44
C ASP A 514 -11.11 -1.02 4.57
N ILE A 515 -11.34 -2.31 4.76
CA ILE A 515 -12.45 -3.05 4.14
C ILE A 515 -13.80 -2.44 4.52
N VAL A 516 -14.03 -2.20 5.82
CA VAL A 516 -15.30 -1.63 6.31
C VAL A 516 -15.48 -0.19 5.86
N SER A 517 -14.44 0.63 5.90
CA SER A 517 -14.52 2.03 5.50
C SER A 517 -14.81 2.16 4.00
N HIS A 518 -14.15 1.34 3.17
CA HIS A 518 -14.50 1.22 1.75
C HIS A 518 -15.93 0.72 1.56
N PHE A 519 -16.36 -0.28 2.33
CA PHE A 519 -17.71 -0.81 2.24
C PHE A 519 -18.78 0.25 2.60
N ILE A 520 -18.55 1.02 3.67
CA ILE A 520 -19.47 2.08 4.11
C ILE A 520 -19.53 3.21 3.09
N ASP A 521 -18.37 3.68 2.61
CA ASP A 521 -18.31 4.74 1.58
C ASP A 521 -19.07 4.30 0.32
N HIS A 522 -18.93 3.02 -0.06
CA HIS A 522 -19.62 2.46 -1.20
C HIS A 522 -21.13 2.25 -0.97
N GLN A 523 -21.54 1.73 0.19
CA GLN A 523 -22.96 1.55 0.55
C GLN A 523 -23.71 2.89 0.59
N LEU A 524 -23.04 3.95 1.04
CA LEU A 524 -23.61 5.29 1.07
C LEU A 524 -23.76 5.92 -0.32
N HIS A 525 -23.11 5.38 -1.36
CA HIS A 525 -23.05 6.04 -2.68
C HIS A 525 -23.71 5.31 -3.86
N GLN A 526 -24.03 4.01 -3.81
CA GLN A 526 -25.00 3.36 -4.73
C GLN A 526 -25.20 1.85 -4.45
N PHE A 527 -26.42 1.35 -4.71
CA PHE A 527 -26.80 -0.07 -4.59
C PHE A 527 -26.72 -0.79 -5.96
N GLY A 528 -26.06 -1.95 -6.01
CA GLY A 528 -26.24 -2.96 -7.07
C GLY A 528 -24.94 -3.47 -7.70
N ASP A 529 -24.51 -2.82 -8.79
CA ASP A 529 -23.59 -3.46 -9.75
C ASP A 529 -22.10 -3.25 -9.48
N VAL A 530 -21.71 -2.15 -8.85
CA VAL A 530 -20.29 -1.82 -8.58
C VAL A 530 -19.68 -2.75 -7.52
N PHE A 531 -20.55 -3.45 -6.78
CA PHE A 531 -20.16 -4.28 -5.65
C PHE A 531 -19.36 -5.53 -6.03
N HIS A 532 -19.70 -6.17 -7.16
CA HIS A 532 -18.95 -7.33 -7.66
C HIS A 532 -17.50 -6.96 -8.00
N GLN A 533 -17.28 -5.77 -8.55
CA GLN A 533 -15.96 -5.27 -8.94
C GLN A 533 -15.06 -4.98 -7.73
N TRP A 534 -15.65 -4.66 -6.58
CA TRP A 534 -14.91 -4.42 -5.34
C TRP A 534 -14.38 -5.73 -4.72
N ILE A 535 -15.16 -6.81 -4.71
CA ILE A 535 -14.70 -8.09 -4.14
C ILE A 535 -13.47 -8.63 -4.90
N GLU A 536 -13.47 -8.49 -6.23
CA GLU A 536 -12.32 -8.86 -7.08
C GLU A 536 -11.07 -8.03 -6.78
N SER A 537 -11.22 -6.84 -6.16
CA SER A 537 -10.10 -5.96 -5.80
C SER A 537 -9.46 -6.28 -4.46
N ILE A 538 -10.13 -7.05 -3.58
CA ILE A 538 -9.56 -7.45 -2.29
C ILE A 538 -8.52 -8.53 -2.58
N PRO A 539 -7.23 -8.38 -2.21
CA PRO A 539 -6.23 -9.41 -2.46
C PRO A 539 -6.48 -10.66 -1.60
N LEU A 540 -6.11 -11.84 -2.10
CA LEU A 540 -6.25 -13.12 -1.40
C LEU A 540 -5.61 -13.10 -0.01
N ASP A 541 -4.49 -12.40 0.12
CA ASP A 541 -3.73 -12.27 1.36
C ASP A 541 -4.55 -11.58 2.45
N THR A 542 -5.38 -10.59 2.10
CA THR A 542 -6.33 -9.96 3.01
C THR A 542 -7.36 -10.96 3.53
N ILE A 543 -7.89 -11.85 2.68
CA ILE A 543 -8.83 -12.90 3.10
C ILE A 543 -8.14 -13.90 4.03
N VAL A 544 -6.89 -14.26 3.74
CA VAL A 544 -6.09 -15.13 4.61
C VAL A 544 -5.87 -14.47 5.98
N ILE A 545 -5.46 -13.21 6.03
CA ILE A 545 -5.27 -12.45 7.28
C ILE A 545 -6.57 -12.43 8.11
N LEU A 546 -7.72 -12.19 7.47
CA LEU A 546 -9.01 -12.22 8.17
C LEU A 546 -9.34 -13.62 8.72
N LEU A 547 -9.10 -14.68 7.95
CA LEU A 547 -9.32 -16.07 8.39
C LEU A 547 -8.43 -16.45 9.57
N LEU A 548 -7.17 -16.01 9.56
CA LEU A 548 -6.24 -16.21 10.67
C LEU A 548 -6.72 -15.50 11.94
N GLY A 549 -7.18 -14.25 11.82
CA GLY A 549 -7.69 -13.46 12.96
C GLY A 549 -8.98 -14.03 13.57
N LYS A 550 -9.77 -14.78 12.80
CA LYS A 550 -11.05 -15.32 13.28
C LYS A 550 -10.86 -16.42 14.32
N ARG A 551 -10.22 -17.54 13.98
CA ARG A 551 -10.26 -18.78 14.81
C ARG A 551 -8.94 -19.18 15.47
N ASN A 552 -7.83 -18.60 15.04
CA ASN A 552 -6.54 -18.92 15.65
C ASN A 552 -6.39 -18.17 16.98
N SER A 553 -5.85 -18.86 17.98
CA SER A 553 -5.52 -18.20 19.25
C SER A 553 -4.28 -17.35 19.05
N LEU A 554 -4.40 -16.06 19.38
CA LEU A 554 -3.32 -15.06 19.32
C LEU A 554 -2.72 -14.81 20.71
N THR A 555 -3.08 -15.64 21.70
CA THR A 555 -2.75 -15.43 23.11
C THR A 555 -1.92 -16.57 23.69
N PHE A 556 -1.06 -16.23 24.65
CA PHE A 556 -0.33 -17.20 25.47
C PHE A 556 -1.28 -17.83 26.48
N GLY A 557 -1.21 -19.16 26.67
CA GLY A 557 -2.18 -19.93 27.45
C GLY A 557 -2.33 -19.57 28.94
N ASN A 558 -1.49 -18.67 29.47
CA ASN A 558 -1.55 -18.20 30.86
C ASN A 558 -1.82 -16.69 30.99
N PHE A 559 -2.05 -15.98 29.89
CA PHE A 559 -2.27 -14.53 29.92
C PHE A 559 -3.77 -14.24 30.11
N THR A 560 -4.15 -13.78 31.30
CA THR A 560 -5.52 -13.37 31.59
C THR A 560 -5.81 -12.01 30.96
N TYR A 561 -6.84 -11.93 30.11
CA TYR A 561 -7.20 -10.71 29.38
C TYR A 561 -7.52 -9.50 30.28
N SER A 562 -7.77 -9.70 31.57
CA SER A 562 -7.92 -8.62 32.55
C SER A 562 -6.72 -7.66 32.57
N ASP A 563 -5.52 -8.12 32.22
CA ASP A 563 -4.31 -7.31 32.21
C ASP A 563 -4.24 -6.36 30.99
N PHE A 564 -5.06 -6.62 29.96
CA PHE A 564 -5.12 -5.84 28.73
C PHE A 564 -5.91 -4.53 28.89
N HIS A 565 -6.77 -4.44 29.91
CA HIS A 565 -7.60 -3.28 30.18
C HIS A 565 -6.87 -2.17 30.96
N VAL A 566 -5.64 -2.40 31.40
CA VAL A 566 -4.82 -1.34 32.00
C VAL A 566 -4.26 -0.49 30.86
N ASN A 567 -4.63 0.79 30.81
CA ASN A 567 -4.50 1.79 29.72
C ASN A 567 -3.10 2.02 29.09
N ASN A 568 -2.13 1.13 29.25
CA ASN A 568 -0.77 1.31 28.76
C ASN A 568 -0.44 0.24 27.70
N TRP A 569 -0.83 0.50 26.45
CA TRP A 569 -0.43 -0.31 25.28
C TRP A 569 1.11 -0.48 25.21
N ASP A 570 1.86 0.47 25.76
CA ASP A 570 3.32 0.43 25.88
C ASP A 570 3.83 -0.77 26.71
N ASN A 571 3.06 -1.26 27.68
CA ASN A 571 3.44 -2.43 28.50
C ASN A 571 3.25 -3.77 27.77
N MET A 572 2.55 -3.79 26.64
CA MET A 572 2.27 -5.01 25.88
C MET A 572 3.51 -5.56 25.15
N SER A 573 4.55 -4.74 25.01
CA SER A 573 5.86 -5.14 24.49
C SER A 573 6.65 -6.08 25.44
N ILE A 574 6.15 -6.34 26.66
CA ILE A 574 6.84 -7.10 27.72
C ILE A 574 6.29 -8.53 27.81
N VAL A 575 6.08 -9.22 26.69
CA VAL A 575 6.06 -10.69 26.74
C VAL A 575 7.51 -11.14 26.76
N PRO A 576 8.00 -11.81 27.83
CA PRO A 576 9.39 -12.24 27.89
C PRO A 576 9.69 -13.13 26.67
N PRO A 577 10.73 -12.83 25.86
CA PRO A 577 11.03 -13.61 24.66
C PRO A 577 11.16 -15.12 24.88
N ASN A 578 11.48 -15.52 26.12
CA ASN A 578 11.58 -16.91 26.52
C ASN A 578 10.23 -17.64 26.47
N THR A 579 9.11 -17.01 26.83
CA THR A 579 7.80 -17.69 26.84
C THR A 579 7.33 -18.04 25.43
N ILE A 580 7.59 -17.17 24.46
CA ILE A 580 7.34 -17.42 23.04
C ILE A 580 8.16 -18.61 22.56
N ASN A 581 9.46 -18.60 22.87
CA ASN A 581 10.35 -19.69 22.48
C ASN A 581 9.92 -21.03 23.10
N ASP A 582 9.58 -21.04 24.39
CA ASP A 582 9.15 -22.25 25.10
C ASP A 582 7.88 -22.86 24.48
N GLU A 583 6.92 -22.04 24.02
CA GLU A 583 5.73 -22.54 23.35
C GLU A 583 6.05 -23.14 21.97
N ILE A 584 6.93 -22.51 21.18
CA ILE A 584 7.36 -23.04 19.88
C ILE A 584 8.14 -24.36 20.05
N LEU A 585 8.95 -24.48 21.11
CA LEU A 585 9.77 -25.67 21.40
C LEU A 585 8.96 -26.90 21.78
N LYS A 586 7.68 -26.74 22.17
CA LYS A 586 6.75 -27.85 22.34
C LYS A 586 6.44 -28.54 21.00
N CYS A 587 6.73 -27.89 19.87
CA CYS A 587 6.46 -28.38 18.51
C CYS A 587 4.99 -28.82 18.31
N GLY A 588 4.07 -28.23 19.08
CA GLY A 588 2.64 -28.34 18.85
C GLY A 588 2.21 -27.45 17.69
N LYS A 589 0.90 -27.34 17.44
CA LYS A 589 0.35 -26.40 16.44
C LYS A 589 0.55 -24.96 16.91
N SER A 590 1.77 -24.46 16.83
CA SER A 590 2.17 -23.13 17.24
C SER A 590 3.14 -22.56 16.22
N VAL A 591 2.90 -21.34 15.79
CA VAL A 591 3.70 -20.66 14.78
C VAL A 591 4.13 -19.30 15.31
N LEU A 592 5.40 -18.96 15.11
CA LEU A 592 5.92 -17.64 15.38
C LEU A 592 5.82 -16.80 14.12
N VAL A 593 4.95 -15.81 14.11
CA VAL A 593 4.84 -14.80 13.06
C VAL A 593 5.72 -13.60 13.44
N SER A 594 6.43 -13.06 12.46
CA SER A 594 7.27 -11.87 12.62
C SER A 594 7.46 -11.22 11.25
N ASP A 595 7.88 -9.96 11.24
CA ASP A 595 8.30 -9.31 10.00
C ASP A 595 9.35 -10.15 9.26
N ALA A 596 9.19 -10.30 7.95
CA ALA A 596 9.99 -11.14 7.06
C ALA A 596 11.49 -10.84 7.15
N TYR A 597 11.86 -9.59 7.41
CA TYR A 597 13.25 -9.16 7.59
C TYR A 597 13.86 -9.72 8.88
N GLU A 598 13.13 -9.62 10.00
CA GLU A 598 13.58 -10.17 11.29
C GLU A 598 13.56 -11.69 11.31
N MET A 599 12.66 -12.29 10.53
CA MET A 599 12.45 -13.73 10.57
C MET A 599 13.68 -14.53 10.16
N GLY A 600 14.50 -14.01 9.23
CA GLY A 600 15.75 -14.67 8.86
C GLY A 600 16.72 -14.84 10.03
N TYR A 601 16.85 -13.81 10.87
CA TYR A 601 17.69 -13.84 12.06
C TYR A 601 17.09 -14.76 13.14
N LYS A 602 15.78 -14.64 13.40
CA LYS A 602 15.08 -15.49 14.38
C LYS A 602 15.15 -16.99 14.01
N PHE A 603 15.00 -17.31 12.73
CA PHE A 603 15.15 -18.68 12.23
C PHE A 603 16.55 -19.25 12.47
N LYS A 604 17.58 -18.47 12.13
CA LYS A 604 18.97 -18.89 12.32
C LYS A 604 19.31 -19.03 13.81
N ASP A 605 18.82 -18.12 14.65
CA ASP A 605 19.02 -18.17 16.10
C ASP A 605 18.35 -19.41 16.72
N MET A 606 17.06 -19.64 16.43
CA MET A 606 16.34 -20.83 16.93
C MET A 606 16.97 -22.14 16.44
N SER A 607 17.32 -22.22 15.15
CA SER A 607 17.95 -23.43 14.58
C SER A 607 19.33 -23.70 15.18
N ARG A 608 20.09 -22.65 15.54
CA ARG A 608 21.40 -22.80 16.19
C ARG A 608 21.26 -23.17 17.66
N LYS A 609 20.36 -22.50 18.38
CA LYS A 609 20.16 -22.69 19.82
C LYS A 609 19.53 -24.05 20.15
N TYR A 610 18.65 -24.53 19.29
CA TYR A 610 17.90 -25.78 19.48
C TYR A 610 18.15 -26.76 18.33
N PHE A 611 19.43 -27.09 18.11
CA PHE A 611 19.89 -27.92 16.97
C PHE A 611 19.25 -29.31 16.89
N TRP A 612 18.69 -29.83 17.99
CA TRP A 612 17.97 -31.12 18.04
C TRP A 612 16.52 -31.01 17.58
N ARG A 613 16.03 -29.79 17.29
CA ARG A 613 14.69 -29.53 16.73
C ARG A 613 14.84 -29.03 15.31
N LYS A 614 13.94 -29.49 14.44
CA LYS A 614 13.86 -29.03 13.06
C LYS A 614 12.78 -27.97 12.98
N PHE A 615 13.15 -26.79 12.49
CA PHE A 615 12.24 -25.69 12.27
C PHE A 615 11.98 -25.49 10.78
N TYR A 616 10.77 -25.06 10.48
CA TYR A 616 10.28 -24.76 9.14
C TYR A 616 9.98 -23.28 9.03
N ARG A 617 10.34 -22.69 7.90
CA ARG A 617 10.05 -21.29 7.59
C ARG A 617 8.97 -21.23 6.52
N GLY A 618 7.87 -20.56 6.84
CA GLY A 618 6.82 -20.24 5.87
C GLY A 618 7.23 -19.16 4.88
N LYS A 619 6.51 -19.10 3.76
CA LYS A 619 6.54 -18.03 2.77
C LYS A 619 5.91 -16.76 3.35
N ASP A 620 6.26 -15.64 2.76
CA ASP A 620 5.74 -14.32 3.10
C ASP A 620 4.28 -14.14 2.67
N ILE A 621 3.60 -13.25 3.40
CA ILE A 621 2.32 -12.63 3.08
C ILE A 621 2.46 -11.11 3.16
#